data_AF-A0A954NVH2-F1
#
_entry.id   AF-A0A954NVH2-F1
#
_cell.length_a   1.000
_cell.length_b   1.000
_cell.length_c   1.000
_cell.angle_alpha   90.00
_cell.angle_beta   90.00
_cell.angle_gamma   90.00
#
_symmetry.space_group_name_H-M   'P 1'
#
loop_
_entity.id
_entity.type
_entity.pdbx_description
1 polymer ?
#
loop_
_entity_poly.entity_id
_entity_poly.type
_entity_poly.pdbx_seq_one_letter_code
_entity_poly.pdbx_strand_id
1 'polypeptide(L)'
;MKLQTKRTVIGLLGILFLLSLVLVQAMEVVRRREEAGLSAGHVSVPVTSQSCVNCHGQPTSSPGIVDHWEGSTHALKGVGCVECHLAQKGDIDGFDHYGAHIATVVTPKDCSRCHMKEFQEFDGSHHAKGGNILASLDNFLAEEVEGYRDEEGGHHFFNPHSPTPGKPEITEVNGLASAFVGCQQCHGSKVALMSKDGGKITVDDLAPDENGQPTNLDAVDAIVK
;
A
#
# COMPACT_ATOMS: atom_id res chain seq x y z
N MET A 1 -38.06 7.57 -51.09
CA MET A 1 -36.84 8.40 -51.06
C MET A 1 -36.17 8.39 -52.43
N LYS A 2 -35.83 9.55 -53.02
CA LYS A 2 -35.20 9.61 -54.36
C LYS A 2 -33.76 9.06 -54.32
N LEU A 3 -33.28 8.52 -55.43
CA LEU A 3 -31.91 7.94 -55.54
C LEU A 3 -30.83 8.96 -55.15
N GLN A 4 -31.02 10.23 -55.53
CA GLN A 4 -30.11 11.32 -55.14
C GLN A 4 -30.04 11.48 -53.62
N THR A 5 -31.18 11.48 -52.92
CA THR A 5 -31.23 11.57 -51.46
C THR A 5 -30.48 10.41 -50.77
N LYS A 6 -30.59 9.17 -51.29
CA LYS A 6 -29.82 8.03 -50.76
C LYS A 6 -28.32 8.23 -50.93
N ARG A 7 -27.88 8.72 -52.09
CA ARG A 7 -26.46 9.02 -52.36
C ARG A 7 -25.92 10.11 -51.44
N THR A 8 -26.70 11.17 -51.19
CA THR A 8 -26.29 12.25 -50.28
C THR A 8 -26.15 11.75 -48.83
N VAL A 9 -27.10 10.95 -48.36
CA VAL A 9 -27.06 10.38 -47.00
C VAL A 9 -25.87 9.45 -46.80
N ILE A 10 -25.61 8.54 -47.76
CA ILE A 10 -24.46 7.63 -47.70
C ILE A 10 -23.15 8.43 -47.72
N GLY A 11 -23.04 9.47 -48.55
CA GLY A 11 -21.88 10.34 -48.60
C GLY A 11 -21.61 11.06 -47.27
N LEU A 12 -22.66 11.61 -46.65
CA LEU A 12 -22.55 12.27 -45.35
C LEU A 12 -22.15 11.30 -44.23
N LEU A 13 -22.76 10.11 -44.18
CA LEU A 13 -22.38 9.08 -43.20
C LEU A 13 -20.94 8.61 -43.39
N GLY A 14 -20.48 8.47 -44.64
CA GLY A 14 -19.09 8.12 -44.95
C GLY A 14 -18.09 9.20 -44.51
N ILE A 15 -18.42 10.48 -44.74
CA ILE A 15 -17.60 11.61 -44.26
C ILE A 15 -17.57 11.64 -42.73
N LEU A 16 -18.72 11.49 -42.07
CA LEU A 16 -18.82 11.51 -40.62
C LEU A 16 -18.02 10.35 -39.99
N PHE A 17 -18.07 9.16 -40.61
CA PHE A 17 -17.26 8.02 -40.21
C PHE A 17 -15.75 8.31 -40.38
N LEU A 18 -15.33 8.85 -41.52
CA LEU A 18 -13.93 9.23 -41.75
C LEU A 18 -13.44 10.29 -40.76
N LEU A 19 -14.25 11.31 -40.46
CA LEU A 19 -13.92 12.32 -39.46
C LEU A 19 -13.76 11.71 -38.07
N SER A 20 -14.61 10.75 -37.70
CA SER A 20 -14.49 10.04 -36.42
C SER A 20 -13.20 9.23 -36.33
N LEU A 21 -12.78 8.57 -37.42
CA LEU A 21 -11.53 7.81 -37.46
C LEU A 21 -10.30 8.72 -37.38
N VAL A 22 -10.32 9.86 -38.07
CA VAL A 22 -9.24 10.85 -38.00
C VAL A 22 -9.13 11.43 -36.58
N LEU A 23 -10.25 11.71 -35.92
CA LEU A 23 -10.25 12.18 -34.53
C LEU A 23 -9.66 11.13 -33.58
N VAL A 24 -10.09 9.86 -33.69
CA VAL A 24 -9.55 8.76 -32.88
C VAL A 24 -8.05 8.57 -33.13
N GLN A 25 -7.60 8.61 -34.38
CA GLN A 25 -6.18 8.53 -34.72
C GLN A 25 -5.39 9.69 -34.11
N ALA A 26 -5.93 10.91 -34.14
CA ALA A 26 -5.28 12.07 -33.51
C ALA A 26 -5.16 11.91 -31.99
N MET A 27 -6.21 11.45 -31.32
CA MET A 27 -6.21 11.19 -29.88
C MET A 27 -5.22 10.08 -29.51
N GLU A 28 -5.16 8.99 -30.28
CA GLU A 28 -4.23 7.88 -30.05
C GLU A 28 -2.77 8.30 -30.27
N VAL A 29 -2.50 9.17 -31.25
CA VAL A 29 -1.16 9.75 -31.45
C VAL A 29 -0.75 10.60 -30.26
N VAL A 30 -1.65 11.42 -29.71
CA VAL A 30 -1.36 12.21 -28.51
C VAL A 30 -1.07 11.28 -27.32
N ARG A 31 -1.95 10.31 -27.07
CA ARG A 31 -1.79 9.31 -25.98
C ARG A 31 -0.45 8.57 -26.08
N ARG A 32 -0.08 8.08 -27.27
CA ARG A 32 1.20 7.38 -27.49
C ARG A 32 2.42 8.29 -27.32
N ARG A 33 2.30 9.57 -27.64
CA ARG A 33 3.39 10.53 -27.41
C ARG A 33 3.57 10.80 -25.92
N GLU A 34 2.50 10.85 -25.14
CA GLU A 34 2.58 10.92 -23.67
C GLU A 34 3.18 9.63 -23.09
N GLU A 35 2.70 8.44 -23.49
CA GLU A 35 3.25 7.15 -23.06
C GLU A 35 4.73 6.97 -23.42
N ALA A 36 5.15 7.52 -24.57
CA ALA A 36 6.54 7.50 -25.02
C ALA A 36 7.41 8.62 -24.39
N GLY A 37 6.84 9.45 -23.49
CA GLY A 37 7.55 10.58 -22.88
C GLY A 37 7.95 11.70 -23.87
N LEU A 38 7.33 11.73 -25.06
CA LEU A 38 7.59 12.72 -26.11
C LEU A 38 6.76 14.00 -25.96
N SER A 39 5.85 14.04 -24.98
CA SER A 39 5.07 15.20 -24.59
C SER A 39 5.04 15.26 -23.06
N ALA A 40 5.33 16.43 -22.48
CA ALA A 40 5.05 16.65 -21.07
C ALA A 40 3.52 16.60 -20.87
N GLY A 41 3.06 15.71 -19.99
CA GLY A 41 1.65 15.65 -19.62
C GLY A 41 1.20 16.96 -18.97
N HIS A 42 -0.09 17.25 -19.02
CA HIS A 42 -0.63 18.39 -18.31
C HIS A 42 -0.55 18.18 -16.79
N VAL A 43 0.40 18.83 -16.13
CA VAL A 43 0.51 18.78 -14.66
C VAL A 43 -0.32 19.91 -14.04
N SER A 44 -1.18 19.54 -13.10
CA SER A 44 -1.91 20.48 -12.25
C SER A 44 -1.27 20.46 -10.85
N VAL A 45 -0.61 21.55 -10.47
CA VAL A 45 0.01 21.68 -9.14
C VAL A 45 -0.97 22.43 -8.21
N PRO A 46 -1.51 21.78 -7.16
CA PRO A 46 -2.30 22.48 -6.15
C PRO A 46 -1.46 23.51 -5.40
N VAL A 47 -2.07 24.62 -5.00
CA VAL A 47 -1.40 25.68 -4.23
C VAL A 47 -0.77 25.14 -2.93
N THR A 48 -1.47 24.22 -2.28
CA THR A 48 -1.03 23.47 -1.10
C THR A 48 0.28 22.71 -1.30
N SER A 49 0.56 22.27 -2.52
CA SER A 49 1.71 21.43 -2.87
C SER A 49 2.79 22.19 -3.66
N GLN A 50 2.59 23.47 -3.97
CA GLN A 50 3.51 24.24 -4.82
C GLN A 50 4.91 24.39 -4.21
N SER A 51 5.01 24.66 -2.91
CA SER A 51 6.31 24.77 -2.22
C SER A 51 7.06 23.43 -2.21
N CYS A 52 6.32 22.33 -2.02
CA CYS A 52 6.84 20.96 -2.03
C CYS A 52 7.46 20.65 -3.39
N VAL A 53 6.71 20.82 -4.47
CA VAL A 53 7.18 20.58 -5.84
C VAL A 53 8.39 21.46 -6.17
N ASN A 54 8.35 22.74 -5.83
CA ASN A 54 9.45 23.67 -6.12
C ASN A 54 10.75 23.28 -5.40
N CYS A 55 10.68 22.86 -4.14
CA CYS A 55 11.87 22.50 -3.36
C CYS A 55 12.38 21.10 -3.70
N HIS A 56 11.48 20.11 -3.79
CA HIS A 56 11.85 18.73 -4.09
C HIS A 56 12.25 18.52 -5.54
N GLY A 57 11.78 19.37 -6.47
CA GLY A 57 12.21 19.38 -7.86
C GLY A 57 13.62 19.93 -8.09
N GLN A 58 14.25 20.52 -7.06
CA GLN A 58 15.63 20.99 -7.19
C GLN A 58 16.61 19.83 -7.29
N PRO A 59 17.69 19.95 -8.09
CA PRO A 59 18.70 18.89 -8.25
C PRO A 59 19.34 18.41 -6.95
N THR A 60 19.40 19.27 -5.93
CA THR A 60 20.02 19.01 -4.63
C THR A 60 19.08 18.41 -3.60
N SER A 61 17.78 18.30 -3.90
CA SER A 61 16.78 17.77 -3.00
C SER A 61 16.45 16.34 -3.40
N SER A 62 15.43 16.13 -4.24
CA SER A 62 14.96 14.80 -4.62
C SER A 62 14.19 14.86 -5.94
N PRO A 63 14.80 15.32 -7.05
CA PRO A 63 14.07 15.64 -8.28
C PRO A 63 13.32 14.43 -8.86
N GLY A 64 13.84 13.22 -8.63
CA GLY A 64 13.21 11.99 -9.10
C GLY A 64 11.82 11.70 -8.53
N ILE A 65 11.47 12.20 -7.33
CA ILE A 65 10.12 12.01 -6.79
C ILE A 65 9.11 12.91 -7.50
N VAL A 66 9.54 14.11 -7.88
CA VAL A 66 8.71 15.06 -8.64
C VAL A 66 8.52 14.55 -10.06
N ASP A 67 9.59 14.10 -10.71
CA ASP A 67 9.54 13.51 -12.06
C ASP A 67 8.58 12.31 -12.13
N HIS A 68 8.64 11.40 -11.16
CA HIS A 68 7.69 10.28 -11.08
C HIS A 68 6.26 10.77 -10.85
N TRP A 69 6.05 11.74 -9.96
CA TRP A 69 4.72 12.29 -9.70
C TRP A 69 4.14 12.98 -10.95
N GLU A 70 4.93 13.79 -11.67
CA GLU A 70 4.52 14.49 -12.90
C GLU A 70 4.04 13.52 -13.99
N GLY A 71 4.60 12.32 -14.05
CA GLY A 71 4.16 11.24 -14.94
C GLY A 71 2.88 10.50 -14.50
N SER A 72 2.30 10.83 -13.34
CA SER A 72 1.16 10.11 -12.77
C SER A 72 -0.19 10.74 -13.11
N THR A 73 -1.27 9.95 -13.04
CA THR A 73 -2.64 10.49 -13.16
C THR A 73 -2.99 11.45 -12.01
N HIS A 74 -2.35 11.30 -10.84
CA HIS A 74 -2.55 12.20 -9.71
C HIS A 74 -2.11 13.63 -10.05
N ALA A 75 -0.95 13.80 -10.69
CA ALA A 75 -0.51 15.11 -11.19
C ALA A 75 -1.49 15.71 -12.21
N LEU A 76 -2.02 14.90 -13.13
CA LEU A 76 -3.02 15.37 -14.11
C LEU A 76 -4.32 15.87 -13.45
N LYS A 77 -4.67 15.31 -12.28
CA LYS A 77 -5.91 15.59 -11.57
C LYS A 77 -5.75 16.59 -10.42
N GLY A 78 -4.54 17.09 -10.19
CA GLY A 78 -4.29 18.03 -9.09
C GLY A 78 -4.29 17.37 -7.72
N VAL A 79 -3.83 16.12 -7.62
CA VAL A 79 -3.49 15.48 -6.34
C VAL A 79 -1.97 15.60 -6.19
N GLY A 80 -1.52 16.54 -5.36
CA GLY A 80 -0.11 16.85 -5.14
C GLY A 80 0.47 16.14 -3.91
N CYS A 81 1.61 16.64 -3.44
CA CYS A 81 2.35 16.06 -2.32
C CYS A 81 1.53 16.09 -1.02
N VAL A 82 0.98 17.25 -0.67
CA VAL A 82 0.28 17.46 0.60
C VAL A 82 -1.04 16.69 0.65
N GLU A 83 -1.72 16.52 -0.47
CA GLU A 83 -2.99 15.78 -0.52
C GLU A 83 -2.85 14.32 -0.04
N CYS A 84 -1.67 13.72 -0.26
CA CYS A 84 -1.33 12.39 0.25
C CYS A 84 -0.64 12.44 1.62
N HIS A 85 0.36 13.32 1.76
CA HIS A 85 1.25 13.35 2.94
C HIS A 85 0.71 14.14 4.13
N LEU A 86 -0.43 14.85 4.00
CA LEU A 86 -1.03 15.59 5.11
C LEU A 86 -1.27 14.66 6.30
N ALA A 87 -0.68 15.02 7.43
CA ALA A 87 -0.87 14.36 8.71
C ALA A 87 -1.79 15.18 9.62
N GLN A 88 -2.52 14.50 10.50
CA GLN A 88 -3.25 15.11 11.60
C GLN A 88 -2.34 15.27 12.81
N LYS A 89 -2.65 16.26 13.64
CA LYS A 89 -1.99 16.39 14.95
C LYS A 89 -2.35 15.17 15.80
N GLY A 90 -1.35 14.37 16.13
CA GLY A 90 -1.52 13.11 16.86
C GLY A 90 -1.04 11.90 16.07
N ASP A 91 -0.91 12.03 14.74
CA ASP A 91 -0.29 10.99 13.92
C ASP A 91 1.13 10.73 14.43
N ILE A 92 1.42 9.45 14.72
CA ILE A 92 2.67 9.05 15.38
C ILE A 92 3.91 9.34 14.53
N ASP A 93 3.75 9.32 13.20
CA ASP A 93 4.77 9.63 12.21
C ASP A 93 4.60 11.05 11.62
N GLY A 94 3.70 11.84 12.18
CA GLY A 94 3.46 13.23 11.81
C GLY A 94 4.54 14.18 12.34
N PHE A 95 5.06 15.06 11.49
CA PHE A 95 6.05 16.07 11.87
C PHE A 95 5.91 17.34 11.04
N ASP A 96 6.42 18.45 11.59
CA ASP A 96 6.45 19.73 10.89
C ASP A 96 7.61 19.79 9.90
N HIS A 97 7.30 20.10 8.65
CA HIS A 97 8.24 20.23 7.55
C HIS A 97 7.97 21.52 6.76
N TYR A 98 8.83 22.52 6.95
CA TYR A 98 8.79 23.80 6.24
C TYR A 98 7.39 24.48 6.18
N GLY A 99 6.66 24.41 7.29
CA GLY A 99 5.34 25.05 7.44
C GLY A 99 4.14 24.15 7.11
N ALA A 100 4.36 22.89 6.75
CA ALA A 100 3.32 21.87 6.64
C ALA A 100 3.50 20.79 7.71
N HIS A 101 2.40 20.22 8.22
CA HIS A 101 2.45 19.04 9.08
C HIS A 101 2.18 17.80 8.24
N ILE A 102 3.16 16.91 8.12
CA ILE A 102 3.14 15.79 7.17
C ILE A 102 3.57 14.48 7.82
N ALA A 103 3.20 13.37 7.19
CA ALA A 103 3.71 12.03 7.45
C ALA A 103 4.50 11.56 6.21
N THR A 104 5.63 10.88 6.44
CA THR A 104 6.41 10.32 5.31
C THR A 104 5.73 9.09 4.73
N VAL A 105 5.08 8.29 5.56
CA VAL A 105 4.45 7.03 5.16
C VAL A 105 2.98 7.28 4.82
N VAL A 106 2.64 7.20 3.52
CA VAL A 106 1.25 7.23 3.07
C VAL A 106 0.69 5.82 3.15
N THR A 107 -0.29 5.62 4.02
CA THR A 107 -0.90 4.32 4.29
C THR A 107 -2.10 4.04 3.38
N PRO A 108 -2.60 2.78 3.27
CA PRO A 108 -3.86 2.51 2.58
C PRO A 108 -5.05 3.33 3.12
N LYS A 109 -5.03 3.69 4.42
CA LYS A 109 -6.07 4.52 5.04
C LYS A 109 -6.05 5.94 4.48
N ASP A 110 -4.89 6.51 4.17
CA ASP A 110 -4.78 7.82 3.52
C ASP A 110 -5.40 7.81 2.11
N CYS A 111 -5.15 6.73 1.36
CA CYS A 111 -5.74 6.52 0.04
C CYS A 111 -7.28 6.47 0.11
N SER A 112 -7.83 5.92 1.20
CA SER A 112 -9.29 5.75 1.39
C SER A 112 -10.07 7.07 1.42
N ARG A 113 -9.40 8.21 1.66
CA ARG A 113 -10.02 9.55 1.58
C ARG A 113 -10.66 9.80 0.20
N CYS A 114 -10.07 9.24 -0.86
CA CYS A 114 -10.57 9.34 -2.24
C CYS A 114 -10.95 7.97 -2.84
N HIS A 115 -10.31 6.88 -2.42
CA HIS A 115 -10.43 5.53 -2.97
C HIS A 115 -11.00 4.53 -1.95
N MET A 116 -12.15 4.87 -1.35
CA MET A 116 -12.77 4.05 -0.30
C MET A 116 -13.09 2.63 -0.77
N LYS A 117 -13.54 2.48 -2.02
CA LYS A 117 -13.91 1.17 -2.57
C LYS A 117 -12.68 0.26 -2.68
N GLU A 118 -11.61 0.75 -3.31
CA GLU A 118 -10.38 -0.01 -3.50
C GLU A 118 -9.71 -0.30 -2.15
N PHE A 119 -9.80 0.64 -1.19
CA PHE A 119 -9.36 0.40 0.18
C PHE A 119 -10.09 -0.77 0.82
N GLN A 120 -11.43 -0.81 0.77
CA GLN A 120 -12.22 -1.92 1.35
C GLN A 120 -11.93 -3.25 0.67
N GLU A 121 -11.74 -3.27 -0.65
CA GLU A 121 -11.36 -4.47 -1.40
C GLU A 121 -9.97 -4.97 -0.99
N PHE A 122 -8.99 -4.07 -0.83
CA PHE A 122 -7.63 -4.43 -0.42
C PHE A 122 -7.57 -4.86 1.05
N ASP A 123 -8.13 -4.07 1.96
CA ASP A 123 -8.13 -4.30 3.42
C ASP A 123 -8.81 -5.63 3.79
N GLY A 124 -9.87 -5.99 3.08
CA GLY A 124 -10.53 -7.28 3.22
C GLY A 124 -9.75 -8.47 2.63
N SER A 125 -8.66 -8.25 1.89
CA SER A 125 -7.93 -9.30 1.18
C SER A 125 -6.81 -9.93 2.04
N HIS A 126 -6.39 -11.15 1.67
CA HIS A 126 -5.19 -11.77 2.26
C HIS A 126 -3.90 -10.97 1.96
N HIS A 127 -3.87 -10.16 0.91
CA HIS A 127 -2.69 -9.33 0.61
C HIS A 127 -2.46 -8.26 1.68
N ALA A 128 -3.53 -7.62 2.18
CA ALA A 128 -3.42 -6.68 3.30
C ALA A 128 -2.93 -7.35 4.60
N LYS A 129 -3.15 -8.66 4.72
CA LYS A 129 -2.72 -9.49 5.85
C LYS A 129 -1.46 -10.30 5.57
N GLY A 130 -0.79 -10.08 4.43
CA GLY A 130 0.31 -10.94 3.96
C GLY A 130 1.48 -11.01 4.94
N GLY A 131 1.76 -9.91 5.65
CA GLY A 131 2.79 -9.88 6.70
C GLY A 131 2.43 -10.65 7.97
N ASN A 132 1.15 -11.00 8.16
CA ASN A 132 0.66 -11.75 9.32
C ASN A 132 0.68 -13.26 9.09
N ILE A 133 1.24 -13.76 7.98
CA ILE A 133 1.22 -15.19 7.67
C ILE A 133 1.75 -16.03 8.84
N LEU A 134 2.81 -15.62 9.52
CA LEU A 134 3.36 -16.36 10.67
C LEU A 134 2.65 -16.11 12.01
N ALA A 135 1.65 -15.24 12.04
CA ALA A 135 0.93 -14.82 13.24
C ALA A 135 -0.59 -14.77 13.02
N SER A 136 -1.11 -15.55 12.07
CA SER A 136 -2.53 -15.63 11.73
C SER A 136 -2.91 -17.05 11.36
N LEU A 137 -4.21 -17.35 11.45
CA LEU A 137 -4.77 -18.66 11.07
C LEU A 137 -4.54 -19.00 9.58
N ASP A 138 -4.06 -18.07 8.76
CA ASP A 138 -3.69 -18.34 7.37
C ASP A 138 -2.48 -19.28 7.27
N ASN A 139 -1.68 -19.47 8.34
CA ASN A 139 -0.67 -20.53 8.41
C ASN A 139 -1.19 -21.87 8.94
N PHE A 140 -2.51 -22.07 9.08
CA PHE A 140 -3.07 -23.28 9.70
C PHE A 140 -2.49 -24.58 9.14
N LEU A 141 -2.23 -24.65 7.83
CA LEU A 141 -1.58 -25.83 7.23
C LEU A 141 -0.16 -26.05 7.81
N ALA A 142 0.63 -25.00 7.95
CA ALA A 142 1.98 -25.07 8.51
C ALA A 142 1.98 -25.28 10.03
N GLU A 143 1.01 -24.73 10.76
CA GLU A 143 0.93 -24.85 12.22
C GLU A 143 0.22 -26.11 12.72
N GLU A 144 -0.87 -26.54 12.07
CA GLU A 144 -1.73 -27.64 12.52
C GLU A 144 -1.48 -28.94 11.75
N VAL A 145 -1.29 -28.85 10.43
CA VAL A 145 -1.16 -30.06 9.59
C VAL A 145 0.29 -30.53 9.52
N GLU A 146 1.24 -29.59 9.42
CA GLU A 146 2.68 -29.88 9.38
C GLU A 146 3.37 -29.70 10.76
N GLY A 147 2.73 -28.99 11.69
CA GLY A 147 3.18 -28.86 13.09
C GLY A 147 2.49 -29.87 14.00
N TYR A 148 3.21 -30.49 14.93
CA TYR A 148 2.62 -31.42 15.90
C TYR A 148 2.17 -30.66 17.16
N ARG A 149 0.88 -30.78 17.51
CA ARG A 149 0.27 -30.23 18.74
C ARG A 149 0.01 -31.39 19.70
N ASP A 150 0.56 -31.33 20.92
CA ASP A 150 0.25 -32.31 21.97
C ASP A 150 -1.04 -31.94 22.73
N GLU A 151 -1.73 -32.95 23.28
CA GLU A 151 -2.94 -32.76 24.11
C GLU A 151 -2.62 -32.73 25.62
N GLU A 152 -1.35 -32.82 26.03
CA GLU A 152 -0.96 -32.93 27.43
C GLU A 152 -0.82 -31.56 28.09
N GLY A 153 -1.93 -31.03 28.61
CA GLY A 153 -1.92 -29.88 29.52
C GLY A 153 -2.99 -28.82 29.28
N GLY A 154 -3.87 -28.99 28.29
CA GLY A 154 -5.02 -28.09 28.08
C GLY A 154 -4.65 -26.67 27.63
N HIS A 155 -3.44 -26.46 27.10
CA HIS A 155 -3.00 -25.18 26.56
C HIS A 155 -2.65 -25.35 25.07
N HIS A 156 -3.46 -24.74 24.20
CA HIS A 156 -3.28 -24.75 22.74
C HIS A 156 -2.12 -23.83 22.28
N PHE A 157 -0.92 -24.00 22.83
CA PHE A 157 0.27 -23.31 22.37
C PHE A 157 1.06 -24.19 21.41
N PHE A 158 1.63 -23.58 20.36
CA PHE A 158 2.65 -24.21 19.54
C PHE A 158 3.77 -24.72 20.45
N ASN A 159 3.96 -26.03 20.53
CA ASN A 159 5.10 -26.65 21.21
C ASN A 159 6.15 -27.03 20.15
N PRO A 160 7.12 -26.14 19.86
CA PRO A 160 8.19 -26.38 18.91
C PRO A 160 9.20 -27.43 19.39
N HIS A 161 8.84 -28.27 20.35
CA HIS A 161 9.65 -29.30 20.97
C HIS A 161 8.86 -30.62 21.12
N SER A 162 7.75 -30.77 20.42
CA SER A 162 6.85 -31.90 20.56
C SER A 162 7.50 -33.23 20.05
N PRO A 163 7.21 -34.40 20.66
CA PRO A 163 7.74 -35.71 20.25
C PRO A 163 7.45 -36.06 18.78
N THR A 164 8.32 -36.83 18.11
CA THR A 164 8.07 -37.27 16.72
C THR A 164 7.06 -38.43 16.69
N PRO A 165 5.89 -38.29 16.02
CA PRO A 165 4.94 -39.40 15.88
C PRO A 165 5.60 -40.65 15.27
N GLY A 166 5.47 -41.79 15.94
CA GLY A 166 6.06 -43.06 15.50
C GLY A 166 7.56 -43.23 15.81
N LYS A 167 8.21 -42.29 16.50
CA LYS A 167 9.58 -42.43 17.01
C LYS A 167 9.65 -42.12 18.52
N PRO A 168 9.33 -43.09 19.39
CA PRO A 168 9.18 -42.88 20.83
C PRO A 168 10.48 -42.45 21.54
N GLU A 169 11.64 -42.72 20.95
CA GLU A 169 12.94 -42.25 21.45
C GLU A 169 13.26 -40.77 21.18
N ILE A 170 12.48 -40.09 20.31
CA ILE A 170 12.67 -38.66 20.02
C ILE A 170 11.56 -37.88 20.72
N THR A 171 11.85 -37.48 21.96
CA THR A 171 10.94 -36.73 22.84
C THR A 171 10.96 -35.23 22.59
N GLU A 172 11.92 -34.73 21.80
CA GLU A 172 12.08 -33.30 21.52
C GLU A 172 12.57 -33.06 20.09
N VAL A 173 11.85 -32.24 19.31
CA VAL A 173 12.28 -31.79 17.98
C VAL A 173 12.14 -30.28 17.93
N ASN A 174 13.24 -29.55 17.72
CA ASN A 174 13.27 -28.08 17.63
C ASN A 174 12.54 -27.55 16.36
N GLY A 175 11.21 -27.54 16.34
CA GLY A 175 10.37 -26.97 15.28
C GLY A 175 10.53 -25.46 15.11
N LEU A 176 10.90 -24.74 16.18
CA LEU A 176 11.23 -23.31 16.12
C LEU A 176 12.44 -23.06 15.23
N ALA A 177 13.43 -23.97 15.22
CA ALA A 177 14.60 -23.81 14.36
C ALA A 177 14.18 -23.81 12.89
N SER A 178 13.32 -24.74 12.47
CA SER A 178 12.79 -24.82 11.10
C SER A 178 11.97 -23.59 10.72
N ALA A 179 11.15 -23.07 11.63
CA ALA A 179 10.40 -21.84 11.40
C ALA A 179 11.31 -20.59 11.33
N PHE A 180 12.34 -20.53 12.18
CA PHE A 180 13.29 -19.40 12.27
C PHE A 180 14.28 -19.37 11.09
N VAL A 181 14.75 -20.54 10.64
CA VAL A 181 15.69 -20.67 9.52
C VAL A 181 15.01 -20.86 8.16
N GLY A 182 13.70 -21.15 8.14
CA GLY A 182 12.91 -21.32 6.92
C GLY A 182 11.91 -20.19 6.73
N CYS A 183 10.79 -20.25 7.45
CA CYS A 183 9.63 -19.38 7.23
C CYS A 183 9.92 -17.90 7.55
N GLN A 184 10.55 -17.61 8.69
CA GLN A 184 10.84 -16.23 9.14
C GLN A 184 11.93 -15.54 8.31
N GLN A 185 12.81 -16.31 7.66
CA GLN A 185 13.81 -15.74 6.74
C GLN A 185 13.14 -15.05 5.54
N CYS A 186 12.00 -15.58 5.09
CA CYS A 186 11.28 -15.06 3.92
C CYS A 186 10.06 -14.21 4.29
N HIS A 187 9.35 -14.55 5.36
CA HIS A 187 8.09 -13.90 5.76
C HIS A 187 8.23 -12.90 6.92
N GLY A 188 9.42 -12.81 7.53
CA GLY A 188 9.72 -11.83 8.57
C GLY A 188 9.17 -12.20 9.96
N SER A 189 9.11 -11.21 10.85
CA SER A 189 8.58 -11.34 12.20
C SER A 189 7.75 -10.10 12.56
N LYS A 190 6.94 -10.17 13.62
CA LYS A 190 6.17 -9.02 14.09
C LYS A 190 7.12 -7.87 14.41
N VAL A 191 6.94 -6.74 13.73
CA VAL A 191 7.74 -5.53 13.95
C VAL A 191 7.41 -4.98 15.33
N ALA A 192 8.44 -4.61 16.09
CA ALA A 192 8.32 -4.01 17.40
C ALA A 192 9.13 -2.71 17.46
N LEU A 193 8.53 -1.70 18.09
CA LEU A 193 9.22 -0.49 18.51
C LEU A 193 9.84 -0.72 19.88
N MET A 194 11.02 -0.15 20.11
CA MET A 194 11.70 -0.27 21.39
C MET A 194 11.06 0.69 22.39
N SER A 195 10.72 0.18 23.57
CA SER A 195 10.29 0.99 24.71
C SER A 195 11.51 1.59 25.43
N LYS A 196 11.31 2.71 26.14
CA LYS A 196 12.32 3.42 26.94
C LYS A 196 12.97 2.55 28.02
N ASP A 197 12.28 1.50 28.47
CA ASP A 197 12.79 0.50 29.43
C ASP A 197 13.46 -0.72 28.77
N GLY A 198 13.60 -0.71 27.43
CA GLY A 198 14.14 -1.84 26.65
C GLY A 198 13.10 -2.91 26.29
N GLY A 199 11.82 -2.70 26.62
CA GLY A 199 10.72 -3.55 26.19
C GLY A 199 10.42 -3.46 24.68
N LYS A 200 9.48 -4.30 24.22
CA LYS A 200 9.01 -4.35 22.83
C LYS A 200 7.54 -3.95 22.78
N ILE A 201 7.21 -2.98 21.94
CA ILE A 201 5.84 -2.49 21.70
C ILE A 201 5.47 -2.85 20.27
N THR A 202 4.38 -3.57 20.09
CA THR A 202 3.97 -4.12 18.80
C THR A 202 2.63 -3.57 18.32
N VAL A 203 2.19 -4.01 17.14
CA VAL A 203 0.85 -3.68 16.62
C VAL A 203 -0.29 -4.09 17.56
N ASP A 204 -0.08 -5.10 18.40
CA ASP A 204 -1.11 -5.53 19.37
C ASP A 204 -1.29 -4.50 20.49
N ASP A 205 -0.17 -3.88 20.90
CA ASP A 205 -0.16 -2.83 21.93
C ASP A 205 -0.65 -1.48 21.36
N LEU A 206 -0.47 -1.27 20.06
CA LEU A 206 -0.79 -0.04 19.33
C LEU A 206 -2.07 -0.18 18.49
N ALA A 207 -2.97 -1.09 18.86
CA ALA A 207 -4.20 -1.35 18.11
C ALA A 207 -4.92 -0.02 17.77
N PRO A 208 -5.16 0.26 16.48
CA PRO A 208 -5.71 1.55 16.08
C PRO A 208 -7.22 1.63 16.29
N ASP A 209 -7.73 2.85 16.45
CA ASP A 209 -9.14 3.17 16.39
C ASP A 209 -9.65 3.19 14.93
N GLU A 210 -10.92 3.56 14.74
CA GLU A 210 -11.54 3.67 13.40
C GLU A 210 -10.87 4.69 12.48
N ASN A 211 -10.11 5.63 13.03
CA ASN A 211 -9.37 6.67 12.33
C ASN A 211 -7.90 6.31 12.10
N GLY A 212 -7.45 5.14 12.57
CA GLY A 212 -6.06 4.71 12.45
C GLY A 212 -5.15 5.19 13.59
N GLN A 213 -5.71 5.82 14.62
CA GLN A 213 -4.94 6.35 15.75
C GLN A 213 -4.71 5.27 16.80
N PRO A 214 -3.50 5.18 17.39
CA PRO A 214 -3.22 4.20 18.44
C PRO A 214 -4.13 4.44 19.66
N THR A 215 -4.84 3.40 20.09
CA THR A 215 -5.75 3.49 21.25
C THR A 215 -5.02 3.51 22.60
N ASN A 216 -3.78 3.03 22.65
CA ASN A 216 -2.95 2.98 23.85
C ASN A 216 -1.88 4.06 23.81
N LEU A 217 -2.23 5.26 24.28
CA LEU A 217 -1.30 6.40 24.30
C LEU A 217 -0.13 6.21 25.28
N ASP A 218 -0.32 5.43 26.35
CA ASP A 218 0.75 5.11 27.30
C ASP A 218 1.85 4.28 26.61
N ALA A 219 1.45 3.31 25.76
CA ALA A 219 2.39 2.57 24.93
C ALA A 219 3.10 3.49 23.94
N VAL A 220 2.39 4.43 23.31
CA VAL A 220 3.00 5.40 22.40
C VAL A 220 4.05 6.26 23.12
N ASP A 221 3.74 6.74 24.32
CA ASP A 221 4.65 7.55 25.13
C ASP A 221 5.85 6.76 25.66
N ALA A 222 5.74 5.44 25.76
CA ALA A 222 6.83 4.57 26.13
C ALA A 222 7.83 4.32 24.98
N ILE A 223 7.50 4.63 23.72
CA ILE A 223 8.39 4.42 22.57
C ILE A 223 9.63 5.34 22.65
N VAL A 224 10.79 4.78 22.30
CA VAL A 224 12.04 5.55 22.11
C VAL A 224 11.89 6.42 20.85
N LYS A 225 12.01 7.73 21.02
CA LYS A 225 11.96 8.74 19.95
C LYS A 225 13.34 9.04 19.39
#